data_AF-A0A821VBE2-F1
#
_entry.id   AF-A0A821VBE2-F1
#
_cell.length_a   1.000
_cell.length_b   1.000
_cell.length_c   1.000
_cell.angle_alpha   90.00
_cell.angle_beta   90.00
_cell.angle_gamma   90.00
#
_symmetry.space_group_name_H-M   'P 1'
#
loop_
_entity.id
_entity.type
_entity.pdbx_description
1 polymer ?
#
loop_
_entity_poly.entity_id
_entity_poly.type
_entity_poly.pdbx_seq_one_letter_code
_entity_poly.pdbx_strand_id
1 'polypeptide(L)'
;MTNEESEIIDLNVGGTYYTTSKATLCSQESMLKSLFNFPRVYDKQNRIFIDRDGKHFRYILNYLRDNYIDIPSDRIVQNELLREAQYYCL
;
A
#
# COMPACT_ATOMS: atom_id res chain seq x y z
N MET A 1 2.11 7.07 26.27
CA MET A 1 2.51 6.02 25.30
C MET A 1 1.80 6.39 24.00
N THR A 2 2.51 6.98 23.05
CA THR A 2 1.95 7.21 21.71
C THR A 2 1.79 5.84 21.06
N ASN A 3 0.56 5.45 20.75
CA ASN A 3 0.28 4.17 20.14
C ASN A 3 0.82 4.22 18.70
N GLU A 4 2.07 3.80 18.47
CA GLU A 4 2.73 3.89 17.16
C GLU A 4 1.92 3.20 16.05
N GLU A 5 1.10 2.21 16.40
CA GLU A 5 0.18 1.53 15.48
C GLU A 5 -0.90 2.47 14.92
N SER A 6 -1.25 3.54 15.63
CA SER A 6 -2.21 4.57 15.22
C SER A 6 -1.57 5.71 14.41
N GLU A 7 -0.28 5.62 14.08
CA GLU A 7 0.40 6.61 13.23
C GLU A 7 -0.27 6.65 11.85
N ILE A 8 -0.73 7.84 11.46
CA ILE A 8 -1.30 8.10 10.14
C ILE A 8 -0.15 8.35 9.15
N ILE A 9 -0.21 7.65 8.02
CA ILE A 9 0.80 7.63 6.99
C ILE A 9 0.17 8.10 5.68
N ASP A 10 0.77 9.13 5.08
CA ASP A 10 0.45 9.59 3.74
C ASP A 10 1.42 8.99 2.72
N LEU A 11 0.83 8.43 1.66
CA LEU A 11 1.53 7.74 0.57
C LEU A 11 1.28 8.49 -0.74
N ASN A 12 2.32 8.52 -1.57
CA ASN A 12 2.26 8.91 -2.97
C ASN A 12 2.69 7.71 -3.82
N VAL A 13 1.73 7.05 -4.46
CA VAL A 13 1.94 5.88 -5.32
C VAL A 13 1.86 6.32 -6.78
N GLY A 14 3.01 6.62 -7.37
CA GLY A 14 3.12 7.08 -8.77
C GLY A 14 2.27 8.30 -9.11
N GLY A 15 2.02 9.19 -8.14
CA GLY A 15 1.15 10.37 -8.27
C GLY A 15 -0.27 10.19 -7.73
N THR A 16 -0.66 8.98 -7.32
CA THR A 16 -1.93 8.73 -6.64
C THR A 16 -1.74 8.77 -5.12
N TYR A 17 -2.55 9.58 -4.43
CA TYR A 17 -2.37 9.83 -3.00
C TYR A 17 -3.30 8.96 -2.16
N TYR A 18 -2.74 8.36 -1.12
CA TYR A 18 -3.47 7.53 -0.17
C TYR A 18 -3.09 7.91 1.25
N THR A 19 -4.05 7.77 2.17
CA THR A 19 -3.82 7.93 3.61
C THR A 19 -4.26 6.65 4.30
N THR A 20 -3.43 6.13 5.21
CA THR A 20 -3.69 4.90 5.96
C THR A 20 -2.97 4.92 7.30
N SER A 21 -3.07 3.86 8.11
CA SER A 21 -2.29 3.72 9.35
C SER A 21 -1.06 2.84 9.15
N LYS A 22 -0.03 3.05 10.00
CA LYS A 22 1.12 2.14 10.12
C LYS A 22 0.66 0.70 10.42
N ALA A 23 -0.32 0.52 11.29
CA ALA A 23 -0.92 -0.80 11.57
C ALA A 23 -1.42 -1.50 10.30
N THR A 24 -2.08 -0.76 9.40
CA THR A 24 -2.57 -1.32 8.13
C THR A 24 -1.41 -1.75 7.25
N LEU A 25 -0.36 -0.93 7.10
CA LEU A 25 0.78 -1.27 6.25
C LEU A 25 1.64 -2.43 6.79
N CYS A 26 1.57 -2.67 8.10
CA CYS A 26 2.30 -3.73 8.79
C CYS A 26 1.44 -4.98 9.07
N SER A 27 0.18 -5.03 8.63
CA SER A 27 -0.76 -6.12 8.95
C SER A 27 -0.38 -7.45 8.32
N GLN A 28 0.35 -7.41 7.19
CA GLN A 28 0.84 -8.57 6.45
C GLN A 28 2.35 -8.52 6.26
N GLU A 29 2.99 -9.69 6.22
CA GLU A 29 4.39 -9.81 5.80
C GLU A 29 4.50 -9.47 4.31
N SER A 30 4.90 -8.23 4.01
CA SER A 30 4.89 -7.67 2.67
C SER A 30 6.04 -6.68 2.46
N MET A 31 6.26 -6.27 1.21
CA MET A 31 7.16 -5.18 0.87
C MET A 31 6.76 -3.87 1.58
N LEU A 32 5.46 -3.63 1.77
CA LEU A 32 4.94 -2.43 2.43
C LEU A 32 5.30 -2.38 3.92
N LYS A 33 5.29 -3.52 4.61
CA LYS A 33 5.80 -3.61 5.99
C LYS A 33 7.29 -3.27 6.07
N SER A 34 8.04 -3.64 5.03
CA SER A 34 9.48 -3.37 4.95
C SER A 34 9.82 -1.87 4.81
N LEU A 35 8.88 -1.01 4.39
CA LEU A 35 9.08 0.45 4.35
C LEU A 35 9.45 1.05 5.71
N PHE A 36 9.13 0.37 6.81
CA PHE A 36 9.47 0.82 8.17
C PHE A 36 10.82 0.30 8.66
N ASN A 37 11.42 -0.66 7.94
CA ASN A 37 12.72 -1.24 8.26
C ASN A 37 13.85 -0.70 7.38
N PHE A 38 13.53 -0.05 6.25
CA PHE A 38 14.50 0.49 5.29
C PHE A 38 14.31 2.00 5.07
N PRO A 39 15.34 2.71 4.56
CA PRO A 39 15.21 4.11 4.17
C PRO A 39 14.06 4.34 3.19
N ARG A 40 13.24 5.35 3.48
CA ARG A 40 12.08 5.71 2.66
C ARG A 40 12.44 6.85 1.71
N VAL A 41 11.82 6.82 0.53
CA VAL A 41 11.81 7.95 -0.39
C VAL A 41 10.57 8.78 -0.09
N TYR A 42 10.71 10.09 -0.17
CA TYR A 42 9.62 11.03 0.09
C TYR A 42 9.43 11.95 -1.12
N ASP A 43 8.19 12.37 -1.34
CA ASP A 43 7.88 13.39 -2.34
C ASP A 43 8.07 14.82 -1.81
N LYS A 44 7.77 15.82 -2.64
CA LYS A 44 7.91 17.26 -2.29
C LYS A 44 6.99 17.70 -1.13
N GLN A 45 6.01 16.90 -0.77
CA GLN A 45 5.06 17.16 0.33
C GLN A 45 5.33 16.25 1.54
N ASN A 46 6.51 15.61 1.60
CA ASN A 46 6.92 14.73 2.69
C ASN A 46 6.05 13.48 2.87
N ARG A 47 5.41 13.00 1.79
CA ARG A 47 4.66 11.74 1.76
C ARG A 47 5.58 10.61 1.31
N ILE A 48 5.40 9.40 1.84
CA ILE A 48 6.20 8.24 1.41
C ILE A 48 5.90 7.97 -0.06
N PHE A 49 6.94 8.01 -0.89
CA PHE A 49 6.82 7.79 -2.33
C PHE A 49 7.05 6.32 -2.68
N ILE A 50 6.16 5.77 -3.49
CA ILE A 50 6.23 4.43 -4.06
C ILE A 50 6.19 4.58 -5.58
N ASP A 51 7.24 4.11 -6.26
CA ASP A 51 7.36 4.18 -7.72
C ASP A 51 6.56 3.05 -8.40
N ARG A 52 5.23 3.11 -8.25
CA ARG A 52 4.25 2.14 -8.79
C ARG A 52 3.00 2.83 -9.30
N ASP A 53 2.24 2.13 -10.13
CA ASP A 53 0.94 2.60 -10.58
C ASP A 53 -0.08 2.55 -9.42
N GLY A 54 -0.57 3.72 -9.03
CA GLY A 54 -1.55 3.85 -7.96
C GLY A 54 -2.96 3.37 -8.32
N LYS A 55 -3.27 3.04 -9.58
CA LYS A 55 -4.60 2.62 -10.05
C LYS A 55 -5.22 1.49 -9.21
N HIS A 56 -4.42 0.47 -8.89
CA HIS A 56 -4.90 -0.73 -8.17
C HIS A 56 -4.52 -0.77 -6.69
N PHE A 57 -3.80 0.24 -6.21
CA PHE A 57 -3.31 0.27 -4.84
C PHE A 57 -4.45 0.29 -3.80
N ARG A 58 -5.65 0.77 -4.15
CA ARG A 58 -6.84 0.65 -3.31
C ARG A 58 -7.17 -0.81 -2.93
N TYR A 59 -7.02 -1.76 -3.85
CA TYR A 59 -7.27 -3.17 -3.57
C TYR A 59 -6.20 -3.74 -2.64
N ILE A 60 -4.94 -3.35 -2.85
CA ILE A 60 -3.83 -3.69 -1.95
C ILE A 60 -4.14 -3.20 -0.53
N LEU A 61 -4.54 -1.94 -0.37
CA LEU A 61 -4.90 -1.39 0.93
C LEU A 61 -6.12 -2.08 1.56
N ASN A 62 -7.15 -2.39 0.78
CA ASN A 62 -8.32 -3.08 1.32
C ASN A 62 -7.97 -4.50 1.78
N TYR A 63 -7.13 -5.22 1.03
CA TYR A 63 -6.61 -6.51 1.46
C TYR A 63 -5.85 -6.40 2.79
N LEU A 64 -5.02 -5.37 2.94
CA LEU A 64 -4.30 -5.14 4.19
C LEU A 64 -5.21 -4.75 5.39
N ARG A 65 -6.40 -4.21 5.14
CA ARG A 65 -7.37 -3.84 6.19
C ARG A 65 -8.21 -5.03 6.63
N ASP A 66 -8.73 -5.77 5.66
CA ASP A 66 -9.80 -6.74 5.88
C ASP A 66 -9.35 -8.19 5.66
N ASN A 67 -8.11 -8.42 5.20
CA ASN A 67 -7.60 -9.70 4.71
C ASN A 67 -8.47 -10.32 3.61
N TYR A 68 -9.23 -9.48 2.91
CA TYR A 68 -10.18 -9.84 1.88
C TYR A 68 -10.40 -8.68 0.90
N ILE A 69 -10.66 -9.02 -0.36
CA ILE A 69 -11.11 -8.06 -1.37
C ILE A 69 -12.08 -8.70 -2.34
N ASP A 70 -13.05 -7.91 -2.80
CA ASP A 70 -13.84 -8.24 -3.99
C ASP A 70 -13.00 -7.95 -5.24
N ILE A 71 -12.62 -9.01 -5.94
CA ILE A 71 -11.86 -8.91 -7.18
C ILE A 71 -12.82 -8.61 -8.34
N PRO A 72 -12.58 -7.54 -9.13
CA PRO A 72 -13.39 -7.24 -10.31
C PRO A 72 -13.43 -8.41 -11.29
N SER A 73 -14.55 -8.61 -11.99
CA SER A 73 -14.71 -9.69 -12.98
C SER A 73 -13.94 -9.46 -14.28
N ASP A 74 -13.46 -8.24 -14.53
CA ASP A 74 -12.68 -7.91 -15.71
C ASP A 74 -11.28 -8.56 -15.65
N ARG A 75 -10.97 -9.41 -16.64
CA ARG A 75 -9.73 -10.18 -16.66
C ARG A 75 -8.47 -9.32 -16.84
N ILE A 76 -8.56 -8.17 -17.52
CA ILE A 76 -7.43 -7.25 -17.65
C ILE A 76 -7.14 -6.63 -16.28
N VAL A 77 -8.17 -6.18 -15.59
CA VAL A 77 -8.06 -5.62 -14.23
C VAL A 77 -7.50 -6.66 -13.26
N GLN A 78 -7.96 -7.91 -13.33
CA GLN A 78 -7.44 -9.01 -12.51
C GLN A 78 -5.94 -9.23 -12.73
N ASN A 79 -5.50 -9.25 -13.98
CA ASN A 79 -4.09 -9.45 -14.31
C ASN A 79 -3.23 -8.25 -13.87
N GLU A 80 -3.74 -7.03 -14.00
CA GLU A 80 -3.07 -5.83 -13.47
C GLU A 80 -2.95 -5.90 -11.94
N LEU A 81 -4.03 -6.23 -11.24
CA LEU A 81 -4.05 -6.37 -9.79
C LEU A 81 -3.08 -7.46 -9.31
N LEU A 82 -3.04 -8.61 -9.99
CA LEU A 82 -2.12 -9.70 -9.66
C LEU A 82 -0.65 -9.25 -9.76
N ARG A 83 -0.30 -8.45 -10.77
CA ARG A 83 1.05 -7.89 -10.91
C ARG A 83 1.40 -6.95 -9.75
N GLU A 84 0.44 -6.14 -9.30
CA GLU A 84 0.66 -5.29 -8.12
C GLU A 84 0.80 -6.12 -6.84
N ALA A 85 -0.04 -7.13 -6.62
CA ALA A 85 0.07 -8.01 -5.46
C ALA A 85 1.44 -8.70 -5.41
N GLN A 86 1.90 -9.24 -6.54
CA GLN A 86 3.25 -9.83 -6.66
C GLN A 86 4.36 -8.82 -6.38
N TYR A 87 4.25 -7.59 -6.87
CA TYR A 87 5.24 -6.54 -6.60
C TYR A 87 5.33 -6.22 -5.10
N TYR A 88 4.19 -6.14 -4.41
CA TYR A 88 4.13 -5.88 -2.98
C TYR A 88 4.42 -7.13 -2.12
N CYS A 89 4.72 -8.27 -2.73
CA CYS A 89 4.92 -9.58 -2.07
C CYS A 89 3.71 -9.99 -1.22
N LEU A 90 2.49 -9.84 -1.78
CA LEU A 90 1.22 -10.25 -1.19
C LEU A 90 0.64 -11.49 -1.87
#